data_AF-A0A2N2CP49-F1
#
_entry.id   AF-A0A2N2CP49-F1
#
_cell.length_a   1.000
_cell.length_b   1.000
_cell.length_c   1.000
_cell.angle_alpha   90.00
_cell.angle_beta   90.00
_cell.angle_gamma   90.00
#
_symmetry.space_group_name_H-M   'P 1'
#
loop_
_entity.id
_entity.type
_entity.pdbx_description
1 polymer ?
#
loop_
_entity_poly.entity_id
_entity_poly.type
_entity_poly.pdbx_seq_one_letter_code
_entity_poly.pdbx_strand_id
1 'polypeptide(L)'
;MKDMFCFQCEQTAKGTGCEVSGVCGKTPVVAGDQDKLVGACIGLAKAVKKTAATEATDACIKKALFTTVTNVSFDDESLKVLVACVDKMKEDLDPTAEDYDMAKLWDDNEDIRSLKTLILLGVKGVAAYAHHAAILGYKDPIVDAFFYEALDAVGSDLGMDTLLPLVLKTGEINLACMALLDKANTETYGTPVPTEVPLTIEKGPFIIITGHDLHDLKLLLEQTECKGVNIYTHGEMLPAHAYPELKKYPHLKGNFGTAWQNQQKEFATVPAPVLFTTNCIMPVKDSYSDRIFTTDMVQYPGMIHVGKEKDFAPVIAKALELGGYPEDKEM
;
A
#
# COMPACT_ATOMS: atom_id res chain seq x y z
N MET A 1 3.09 -16.53 -26.26
CA MET A 1 1.82 -16.02 -25.71
C MET A 1 2.20 -15.13 -24.53
N LYS A 2 1.55 -13.98 -24.34
CA LYS A 2 1.78 -13.16 -23.15
C LYS A 2 0.98 -13.78 -22.01
N ASP A 3 1.62 -14.13 -20.91
CA ASP A 3 0.93 -14.71 -19.75
C ASP A 3 0.43 -13.60 -18.80
N MET A 4 0.99 -12.39 -18.94
CA MET A 4 0.56 -11.16 -18.26
C MET A 4 0.98 -9.93 -19.07
N PHE A 5 0.56 -8.73 -18.67
CA PHE A 5 1.16 -7.48 -19.10
C PHE A 5 1.16 -6.47 -17.95
N CYS A 6 2.33 -5.97 -17.54
CA CYS A 6 2.43 -4.98 -16.48
C CYS A 6 3.67 -4.11 -16.67
N PHE A 7 3.48 -2.78 -16.71
CA PHE A 7 4.54 -1.78 -16.89
C PHE A 7 4.49 -0.63 -15.87
N GLN A 8 3.81 -0.83 -14.73
CA GLN A 8 3.51 0.27 -13.80
C GLN A 8 4.70 0.75 -12.95
N CYS A 9 5.81 0.02 -12.91
CA CYS A 9 6.98 0.40 -12.12
C CYS A 9 8.21 0.63 -12.99
N GLU A 10 9.12 1.45 -12.49
CA GLU A 10 10.38 1.82 -13.16
C GLU A 10 11.22 0.60 -13.55
N GLN A 11 11.21 -0.45 -12.71
CA GLN A 11 11.96 -1.69 -12.92
C GLN A 11 11.30 -2.66 -13.93
N THR A 12 10.28 -2.23 -14.68
CA THR A 12 9.62 -3.09 -15.66
C THR A 12 10.61 -3.67 -16.67
N ALA A 13 10.38 -4.90 -17.13
CA ALA A 13 11.32 -5.60 -17.99
C ALA A 13 11.62 -4.80 -19.26
N LYS A 14 12.91 -4.57 -19.51
CA LYS A 14 13.46 -3.80 -20.65
C LYS A 14 12.91 -2.37 -20.77
N GLY A 15 12.32 -1.81 -19.71
CA GLY A 15 11.64 -0.50 -19.78
C GLY A 15 10.40 -0.50 -20.66
N THR A 16 9.79 -1.67 -20.94
CA THR A 16 8.63 -1.79 -21.85
C THR A 16 7.43 -2.46 -21.19
N GLY A 17 7.64 -3.57 -20.48
CA GLY A 17 6.54 -4.35 -19.91
C GLY A 17 6.98 -5.74 -19.46
N CYS A 18 6.46 -6.20 -18.32
CA CYS A 18 6.61 -7.56 -17.85
C CYS A 18 5.53 -8.43 -18.51
N GLU A 19 5.94 -9.41 -19.34
CA GLU A 19 5.00 -10.24 -20.14
C GLU A 19 4.94 -11.72 -19.72
N VAL A 20 5.90 -12.18 -18.91
CA VAL A 20 6.02 -13.57 -18.44
C VAL A 20 6.04 -13.66 -16.91
N SER A 21 6.76 -12.75 -16.27
CA SER A 21 6.77 -12.57 -14.81
C SER A 21 7.18 -11.13 -14.51
N GLY A 22 6.68 -10.58 -13.42
CA GLY A 22 7.13 -9.28 -12.92
C GLY A 22 8.57 -9.35 -12.42
N VAL A 23 9.37 -8.32 -12.71
CA VAL A 23 10.71 -8.13 -12.11
C VAL A 23 10.62 -8.04 -10.59
N CYS A 24 9.51 -7.50 -10.06
CA CYS A 24 9.18 -7.48 -8.65
C CYS A 24 8.82 -8.85 -8.04
N GLY A 25 8.77 -9.92 -8.84
CA GLY A 25 8.34 -11.27 -8.43
C GLY A 25 6.83 -11.51 -8.51
N LYS A 26 6.05 -10.55 -9.02
CA LYS A 26 4.61 -10.75 -9.28
C LYS A 26 4.41 -11.83 -10.36
N THR A 27 3.66 -12.87 -10.03
CA THR A 27 3.35 -13.96 -10.96
C THR A 27 2.24 -13.56 -11.94
N PRO A 28 2.10 -14.26 -13.08
CA PRO A 28 0.97 -14.04 -14.00
C PRO A 28 -0.40 -14.16 -13.36
N VAL A 29 -0.58 -15.09 -12.41
CA VAL A 29 -1.85 -15.28 -11.67
C VAL A 29 -2.18 -14.03 -10.85
N VAL A 30 -1.24 -13.57 -10.04
CA VAL A 30 -1.41 -12.36 -9.22
C VAL A 30 -1.61 -11.13 -10.11
N ALA A 31 -0.90 -11.02 -11.24
CA ALA A 31 -1.11 -9.94 -12.19
C ALA A 31 -2.52 -9.95 -12.79
N GLY A 32 -3.01 -11.11 -13.22
CA GLY A 32 -4.36 -11.26 -13.76
C GLY A 32 -5.45 -10.98 -12.72
N ASP A 33 -5.26 -11.37 -11.47
CA ASP A 33 -6.21 -11.07 -10.40
C ASP A 33 -6.19 -9.59 -9.99
N GLN A 34 -5.04 -8.91 -10.06
CA GLN A 34 -4.98 -7.44 -9.94
C GLN A 34 -5.69 -6.73 -11.10
N ASP A 35 -5.57 -7.23 -12.34
CA ASP A 35 -6.31 -6.69 -13.49
C ASP A 35 -7.82 -6.87 -13.33
N LYS A 36 -8.28 -8.04 -12.88
CA LYS A 36 -9.70 -8.27 -12.55
C LYS A 36 -10.19 -7.30 -11.48
N LEU A 37 -9.40 -7.08 -10.43
CA LEU A 37 -9.74 -6.14 -9.36
C LEU A 37 -9.90 -4.71 -9.88
N VAL A 38 -8.97 -4.23 -10.73
CA VAL A 38 -9.12 -2.92 -11.37
C VAL A 38 -10.34 -2.88 -12.29
N GLY A 39 -10.56 -3.93 -13.07
CA GLY A 39 -11.74 -4.08 -13.93
C GLY A 39 -13.06 -3.97 -13.17
N ALA A 40 -13.13 -4.63 -12.01
CA ALA A 40 -14.27 -4.55 -11.09
C ALA A 40 -14.44 -3.15 -10.49
N CYS A 41 -13.35 -2.46 -10.13
CA CYS A 41 -13.43 -1.07 -9.67
C CYS A 41 -13.95 -0.12 -10.75
N ILE A 42 -13.58 -0.32 -12.02
CA ILE A 42 -14.13 0.46 -13.14
C ILE A 42 -15.63 0.17 -13.32
N GLY A 43 -16.04 -1.10 -13.21
CA GLY A 43 -17.45 -1.49 -13.21
C GLY A 43 -18.24 -0.82 -12.07
N LEU A 44 -17.70 -0.85 -10.85
CA LEU A 44 -18.26 -0.16 -9.69
C LEU A 44 -18.38 1.35 -9.92
N ALA A 45 -17.38 1.99 -10.54
CA ALA A 45 -17.45 3.41 -10.85
C ALA A 45 -18.58 3.78 -11.81
N LYS A 46 -18.82 2.93 -12.81
CA LYS A 46 -19.96 3.08 -13.73
C LYS A 46 -21.31 2.89 -13.02
N ALA A 47 -21.40 1.95 -12.08
CA ALA A 47 -22.59 1.73 -11.25
C ALA A 47 -22.89 2.96 -10.37
N VAL A 48 -21.87 3.50 -9.71
CA VAL A 48 -21.97 4.71 -8.87
C VAL A 48 -22.44 5.93 -9.67
N LYS A 49 -22.00 6.08 -10.92
CA LYS A 49 -22.42 7.20 -11.80
C LYS A 49 -23.91 7.20 -12.11
N LYS A 50 -24.56 6.02 -12.12
CA LYS A 50 -26.02 5.88 -12.29
C LYS A 50 -26.78 6.04 -10.97
N THR A 51 -26.09 5.91 -9.85
CA THR A 51 -26.65 5.96 -8.51
C THR A 51 -25.95 7.04 -7.69
N ALA A 52 -25.31 6.69 -6.57
CA ALA A 52 -24.51 7.58 -5.75
C ALA A 52 -23.42 6.77 -5.02
N ALA A 53 -22.29 7.42 -4.77
CA ALA A 53 -21.24 6.87 -3.94
C ALA A 53 -21.70 6.79 -2.48
N THR A 54 -21.12 5.85 -1.73
CA THR A 54 -21.28 5.72 -0.28
C THR A 54 -19.90 5.65 0.37
N GLU A 55 -19.82 5.87 1.68
CA GLU A 55 -18.54 5.72 2.38
C GLU A 55 -17.95 4.30 2.22
N ALA A 56 -18.80 3.29 2.09
CA ALA A 56 -18.38 1.91 1.88
C ALA A 56 -17.73 1.72 0.50
N THR A 57 -18.31 2.31 -0.55
CA THR A 57 -17.72 2.24 -1.90
C THR A 57 -16.44 3.05 -2.01
N ASP A 58 -16.37 4.22 -1.35
CA ASP A 58 -15.16 5.05 -1.31
C ASP A 58 -14.01 4.29 -0.64
N ALA A 59 -14.27 3.70 0.53
CA ALA A 59 -13.28 2.89 1.24
C ALA A 59 -12.86 1.65 0.42
N CYS A 60 -13.81 1.02 -0.26
CA CYS A 60 -13.55 -0.16 -1.10
C CYS A 60 -12.62 0.17 -2.27
N ILE A 61 -12.90 1.25 -3.02
CA ILE A 61 -12.05 1.67 -4.15
C ILE A 61 -10.65 2.06 -3.70
N LYS A 62 -10.53 2.85 -2.62
CA LYS A 62 -9.22 3.22 -2.07
C LYS A 62 -8.38 1.99 -1.73
N LYS A 63 -8.98 1.03 -1.01
CA LYS A 63 -8.33 -0.22 -0.66
C LYS A 63 -7.97 -1.05 -1.89
N ALA A 64 -8.89 -1.22 -2.83
CA ALA A 64 -8.68 -2.02 -4.03
C ALA A 64 -7.56 -1.46 -4.91
N LEU A 65 -7.58 -0.15 -5.20
CA LEU A 65 -6.54 0.49 -5.99
C LEU A 65 -5.17 0.41 -5.31
N PHE A 66 -5.10 0.70 -4.00
CA PHE A 66 -3.85 0.60 -3.25
C PHE A 66 -3.30 -0.83 -3.23
N THR A 67 -4.16 -1.84 -3.07
CA THR A 67 -3.77 -3.26 -3.11
C THR A 67 -3.03 -3.64 -4.41
N THR A 68 -3.30 -2.94 -5.51
CA THR A 68 -2.67 -3.19 -6.83
C THR A 68 -1.42 -2.34 -7.11
N VAL A 69 -0.97 -1.53 -6.14
CA VAL A 69 0.32 -0.82 -6.22
C VAL A 69 1.46 -1.84 -6.13
N THR A 70 2.58 -1.52 -6.78
CA THR A 70 3.77 -2.38 -6.81
C THR A 70 4.23 -2.72 -5.40
N ASN A 71 4.50 -4.01 -5.16
CA ASN A 71 4.98 -4.52 -3.87
C ASN A 71 4.02 -4.30 -2.70
N VAL A 72 2.70 -4.25 -2.93
CA VAL A 72 1.69 -4.27 -1.86
C VAL A 72 1.21 -5.70 -1.57
N SER A 73 0.58 -6.35 -2.55
CA SER A 73 -0.02 -7.69 -2.36
C SER A 73 0.43 -8.69 -3.41
N PHE A 74 0.76 -9.90 -2.96
CA PHE A 74 1.14 -11.06 -3.76
C PHE A 74 0.28 -12.30 -3.48
N ASP A 75 -0.74 -12.17 -2.62
CA ASP A 75 -1.62 -13.27 -2.22
C ASP A 75 -2.86 -13.32 -3.11
N ASP A 76 -2.98 -14.36 -3.95
CA ASP A 76 -4.05 -14.48 -4.94
C ASP A 76 -5.42 -14.76 -4.31
N GLU A 77 -5.46 -15.53 -3.22
CA GLU A 77 -6.70 -15.76 -2.47
C GLU A 77 -7.25 -14.46 -1.88
N SER A 78 -6.41 -13.65 -1.25
CA SER A 78 -6.82 -12.33 -0.74
C SER A 78 -7.30 -11.40 -1.86
N LEU A 79 -6.69 -11.44 -3.05
CA LEU A 79 -7.14 -10.67 -4.21
C LEU A 79 -8.52 -11.13 -4.67
N LYS A 80 -8.77 -12.44 -4.79
CA LYS A 80 -10.08 -12.99 -5.19
C LYS A 80 -11.19 -12.59 -4.21
N VAL A 81 -10.90 -12.60 -2.91
CA VAL A 81 -11.84 -12.13 -1.88
C VAL A 81 -12.16 -10.64 -2.06
N LEU A 82 -11.16 -9.81 -2.39
CA LEU A 82 -11.36 -8.39 -2.61
C LEU A 82 -12.14 -8.11 -3.90
N VAL A 83 -11.88 -8.85 -4.98
CA VAL A 83 -12.69 -8.81 -6.22
C VAL A 83 -14.15 -9.10 -5.90
N ALA A 84 -14.44 -10.21 -5.20
CA ALA A 84 -15.81 -10.57 -4.84
C ALA A 84 -16.50 -9.51 -3.96
N CYS A 85 -15.75 -8.80 -3.13
CA CYS A 85 -16.27 -7.68 -2.34
C CYS A 85 -16.68 -6.49 -3.23
N VAL A 86 -15.83 -6.12 -4.19
CA VAL A 86 -16.12 -5.05 -5.16
C VAL A 86 -17.31 -5.44 -6.03
N ASP A 87 -17.36 -6.69 -6.51
CA ASP A 87 -18.45 -7.21 -7.33
C ASP A 87 -19.78 -7.16 -6.61
N LYS A 88 -19.82 -7.59 -5.35
CA LYS A 88 -21.03 -7.51 -4.55
C LYS A 88 -21.52 -6.08 -4.40
N MET A 89 -20.63 -5.13 -4.09
CA MET A 89 -21.01 -3.71 -3.98
C MET A 89 -21.53 -3.15 -5.32
N LYS A 90 -20.90 -3.55 -6.43
CA LYS A 90 -21.32 -3.17 -7.78
C LYS A 90 -22.69 -3.74 -8.11
N GLU A 91 -22.93 -5.03 -7.86
CA GLU A 91 -24.22 -5.70 -8.07
C GLU A 91 -25.35 -5.10 -7.22
N ASP A 92 -25.07 -4.76 -5.95
CA ASP A 92 -26.03 -4.12 -5.06
C ASP A 92 -26.45 -2.72 -5.57
N LEU A 93 -25.55 -1.99 -6.26
CA LEU A 93 -25.83 -0.68 -6.84
C LEU A 93 -26.47 -0.75 -8.24
N ASP A 94 -25.95 -1.63 -9.10
CA ASP A 94 -26.41 -1.84 -10.47
C ASP A 94 -26.15 -3.29 -10.90
N PRO A 95 -27.15 -4.18 -10.86
CA PRO A 95 -27.03 -5.58 -11.30
C PRO A 95 -26.67 -5.75 -12.79
N THR A 96 -26.73 -4.67 -13.58
CA THR A 96 -26.36 -4.70 -15.01
C THR A 96 -24.94 -4.21 -15.27
N ALA A 97 -24.23 -3.73 -14.23
CA ALA A 97 -22.87 -3.25 -14.37
C ALA A 97 -21.91 -4.44 -14.54
N GLU A 98 -21.19 -4.43 -15.67
CA GLU A 98 -20.16 -5.42 -15.98
C GLU A 98 -18.78 -4.91 -15.59
N ASP A 99 -17.87 -5.85 -15.33
CA ASP A 99 -16.46 -5.53 -15.16
C ASP A 99 -15.85 -5.02 -16.45
N TYR A 100 -14.92 -4.09 -16.30
CA TYR A 100 -14.13 -3.66 -17.44
C TYR A 100 -13.05 -4.70 -17.76
N ASP A 101 -13.09 -5.19 -19.01
CA ASP A 101 -12.03 -6.04 -19.55
C ASP A 101 -10.75 -5.23 -19.76
N MET A 102 -9.76 -5.44 -18.88
CA MET A 102 -8.48 -4.74 -18.91
C MET A 102 -7.68 -4.99 -20.21
N ALA A 103 -7.93 -6.08 -20.93
CA ALA A 103 -7.32 -6.31 -22.24
C ALA A 103 -7.64 -5.17 -23.22
N LYS A 104 -8.84 -4.56 -23.12
CA LYS A 104 -9.22 -3.38 -23.91
C LYS A 104 -8.34 -2.17 -23.67
N LEU A 105 -7.80 -2.01 -22.45
CA LEU A 105 -6.83 -0.95 -22.15
C LEU A 105 -5.43 -1.33 -22.67
N TRP A 106 -5.02 -2.59 -22.46
CA TRP A 106 -3.68 -3.05 -22.84
C TRP A 106 -3.46 -3.09 -24.36
N ASP A 107 -4.50 -3.43 -25.12
CA ASP A 107 -4.48 -3.52 -26.58
C ASP A 107 -5.01 -2.26 -27.29
N ASP A 108 -5.30 -1.18 -26.54
CA ASP A 108 -5.75 0.10 -27.09
C ASP A 108 -4.65 0.78 -27.95
N ASN A 109 -5.04 1.82 -28.68
CA ASN A 109 -4.10 2.73 -29.35
C ASN A 109 -3.03 3.21 -28.35
N GLU A 110 -1.77 3.26 -28.78
CA GLU A 110 -0.64 3.55 -27.88
C GLU A 110 -0.77 4.85 -27.10
N ASP A 111 -1.19 5.94 -27.75
CA ASP A 111 -1.33 7.25 -27.10
C ASP A 111 -2.52 7.25 -26.13
N ILE A 112 -3.64 6.63 -26.51
CA ILE A 112 -4.82 6.49 -25.66
C ILE A 112 -4.52 5.61 -24.44
N ARG A 113 -3.88 4.45 -24.65
CA ARG A 113 -3.40 3.55 -23.60
C ARG A 113 -2.46 4.28 -22.65
N SER A 114 -1.53 5.06 -23.18
CA SER A 114 -0.57 5.85 -22.40
C SER A 114 -1.28 6.83 -21.46
N LEU A 115 -2.21 7.63 -21.98
CA LEU A 115 -2.98 8.60 -21.18
C LEU A 115 -3.88 7.94 -20.14
N LYS A 116 -4.65 6.91 -20.52
CA LYS A 116 -5.51 6.16 -19.59
C LYS A 116 -4.69 5.47 -18.49
N THR A 117 -3.56 4.88 -18.86
CA THR A 117 -2.65 4.26 -17.88
C THR A 117 -2.07 5.30 -16.95
N LEU A 118 -1.63 6.46 -17.46
CA LEU A 118 -1.08 7.52 -16.62
C LEU A 118 -2.10 8.01 -15.56
N ILE A 119 -3.37 8.16 -15.96
CA ILE A 119 -4.48 8.44 -15.03
C ILE A 119 -4.63 7.31 -14.01
N LEU A 120 -4.71 6.05 -14.47
CA LEU A 120 -4.88 4.88 -13.61
C LEU A 120 -3.75 4.74 -12.58
N LEU A 121 -2.50 4.93 -12.98
CA LEU A 121 -1.36 4.84 -12.07
C LEU A 121 -1.32 6.02 -11.10
N GLY A 122 -1.67 7.22 -11.56
CA GLY A 122 -1.82 8.40 -10.69
C GLY A 122 -2.88 8.17 -9.62
N VAL A 123 -4.07 7.69 -9.99
CA VAL A 123 -5.16 7.46 -9.05
C VAL A 123 -4.88 6.32 -8.05
N LYS A 124 -4.07 5.32 -8.41
CA LYS A 124 -3.55 4.34 -7.43
C LYS A 124 -2.69 5.00 -6.35
N GLY A 125 -1.86 5.98 -6.72
CA GLY A 125 -1.08 6.78 -5.77
C GLY A 125 -1.98 7.64 -4.86
N VAL A 126 -2.97 8.31 -5.45
CA VAL A 126 -3.98 9.08 -4.68
C VAL A 126 -4.71 8.17 -3.69
N ALA A 127 -5.08 6.95 -4.09
CA ALA A 127 -5.74 5.98 -3.23
C ALA A 127 -4.90 5.63 -1.99
N ALA A 128 -3.59 5.48 -2.14
CA ALA A 128 -2.69 5.22 -1.01
C ALA A 128 -2.69 6.37 0.00
N TYR A 129 -2.51 7.61 -0.47
CA TYR A 129 -2.52 8.78 0.42
C TYR A 129 -3.88 9.01 1.08
N ALA A 130 -4.98 8.88 0.30
CA ALA A 130 -6.33 9.04 0.80
C ALA A 130 -6.71 7.96 1.82
N HIS A 131 -6.18 6.74 1.68
CA HIS A 131 -6.35 5.67 2.66
C HIS A 131 -5.73 6.02 4.01
N HIS A 132 -4.46 6.47 4.02
CA HIS A 132 -3.80 6.88 5.26
C HIS A 132 -4.48 8.08 5.93
N ALA A 133 -4.94 9.07 5.15
CA ALA A 133 -5.72 10.17 5.68
C ALA A 133 -7.03 9.67 6.33
N ALA A 134 -7.73 8.74 5.66
CA ALA A 134 -8.98 8.18 6.14
C ALA A 134 -8.83 7.33 7.41
N ILE A 135 -7.71 6.61 7.59
CA ILE A 135 -7.38 5.91 8.85
C ILE A 135 -7.36 6.89 10.03
N LEU A 136 -6.87 8.11 9.80
CA LEU A 136 -6.83 9.18 10.81
C LEU A 136 -8.14 9.98 10.91
N GLY A 137 -9.19 9.59 10.17
CA GLY A 137 -10.48 10.26 10.17
C GLY A 137 -10.59 11.46 9.23
N TYR A 138 -9.61 11.68 8.35
CA TYR A 138 -9.60 12.78 7.39
C TYR A 138 -10.06 12.30 6.02
N LYS A 139 -11.05 13.00 5.44
CA LYS A 139 -11.60 12.70 4.11
C LYS A 139 -11.82 14.01 3.35
N ASP A 140 -11.76 13.94 2.03
CA ASP A 140 -12.07 15.05 1.14
C ASP A 140 -13.02 14.58 0.03
N PRO A 141 -14.27 15.09 -0.01
CA PRO A 141 -15.26 14.70 -1.02
C PRO A 141 -14.81 14.94 -2.47
N ILE A 142 -13.92 15.92 -2.72
CA ILE A 142 -13.39 16.20 -4.05
C ILE A 142 -12.42 15.09 -4.47
N VAL A 143 -11.55 14.65 -3.56
CA VAL A 143 -10.65 13.52 -3.79
C VAL A 143 -11.45 12.23 -3.97
N ASP A 144 -12.43 11.98 -3.10
CA ASP A 144 -13.24 10.77 -3.14
C ASP A 144 -14.08 10.67 -4.43
N ALA A 145 -14.70 11.78 -4.86
CA ALA A 145 -15.43 11.82 -6.13
C ALA A 145 -14.54 11.56 -7.35
N PHE A 146 -13.27 11.98 -7.31
CA PHE A 146 -12.36 11.84 -8.45
C PHE A 146 -12.00 10.40 -8.77
N PHE A 147 -12.01 9.48 -7.79
CA PHE A 147 -11.79 8.06 -8.07
C PHE A 147 -12.76 7.52 -9.12
N TYR A 148 -14.03 7.88 -9.00
CA TYR A 148 -15.08 7.43 -9.92
C TYR A 148 -14.96 8.09 -11.29
N GLU A 149 -14.65 9.39 -11.33
CA GLU A 149 -14.41 10.12 -12.58
C GLU A 149 -13.23 9.53 -13.36
N ALA A 150 -12.10 9.29 -12.68
CA ALA A 150 -10.90 8.73 -13.29
C ALA A 150 -11.13 7.30 -13.81
N LEU A 151 -11.76 6.43 -13.01
CA LEU A 151 -12.01 5.04 -13.41
C LEU A 151 -13.04 4.95 -14.55
N ASP A 152 -14.10 5.77 -14.53
CA ASP A 152 -15.06 5.86 -15.63
C ASP A 152 -14.38 6.30 -16.94
N ALA A 153 -13.48 7.27 -16.88
CA ALA A 153 -12.72 7.72 -18.04
C ALA A 153 -11.77 6.65 -18.59
N VAL A 154 -11.07 5.91 -17.72
CA VAL A 154 -10.23 4.77 -18.12
C VAL A 154 -11.08 3.70 -18.81
N GLY A 155 -12.28 3.43 -18.29
CA GLY A 155 -13.21 2.44 -18.81
C GLY A 155 -14.06 2.87 -20.02
N SER A 156 -13.85 4.07 -20.57
CA SER A 156 -14.65 4.67 -21.64
C SER A 156 -13.86 4.90 -22.92
N ASP A 157 -14.57 5.02 -24.04
CA ASP A 157 -13.99 5.37 -25.34
C ASP A 157 -13.86 6.90 -25.45
N LEU A 158 -12.75 7.43 -24.94
CA LEU A 158 -12.44 8.86 -24.90
C LEU A 158 -11.18 9.16 -25.72
N GLY A 159 -11.22 10.25 -26.47
CA GLY A 159 -10.08 10.74 -27.24
C GLY A 159 -9.10 11.58 -26.41
N MET A 160 -7.95 11.89 -27.01
CA MET A 160 -6.86 12.66 -26.39
C MET A 160 -7.30 14.02 -25.85
N ASP A 161 -8.20 14.71 -26.56
CA ASP A 161 -8.72 16.04 -26.16
C ASP A 161 -9.44 16.02 -24.81
N THR A 162 -9.93 14.86 -24.38
CA THR A 162 -10.56 14.67 -23.06
C THR A 162 -9.59 14.05 -22.05
N LEU A 163 -8.79 13.07 -22.48
CA LEU A 163 -7.88 12.36 -21.58
C LEU A 163 -6.70 13.21 -21.10
N LEU A 164 -6.14 14.08 -21.95
CA LEU A 164 -4.99 14.91 -21.56
C LEU A 164 -5.34 15.93 -20.46
N PRO A 165 -6.46 16.68 -20.53
CA PRO A 165 -6.91 17.49 -19.39
C PRO A 165 -7.13 16.67 -18.12
N LEU A 166 -7.62 15.43 -18.24
CA LEU A 166 -7.85 14.57 -17.08
C LEU A 166 -6.56 14.07 -16.43
N VAL A 167 -5.49 13.86 -17.21
CA VAL A 167 -4.13 13.64 -16.68
C VAL A 167 -3.69 14.82 -15.81
N LEU A 168 -3.86 16.05 -16.29
CA LEU A 168 -3.50 17.25 -15.53
C LEU A 168 -4.33 17.38 -14.25
N LYS A 169 -5.64 17.15 -14.35
CA LYS A 169 -6.55 17.10 -13.19
C LYS A 169 -6.14 16.02 -12.18
N THR A 170 -5.65 14.87 -12.64
CA THR A 170 -5.11 13.82 -11.75
C THR A 170 -3.96 14.36 -10.89
N GLY A 171 -3.10 15.20 -11.46
CA GLY A 171 -2.03 15.90 -10.73
C GLY A 171 -2.56 16.91 -9.70
N GLU A 172 -3.58 17.68 -10.05
CA GLU A 172 -4.24 18.63 -9.14
C GLU A 172 -4.88 17.90 -7.94
N ILE A 173 -5.58 16.80 -8.20
CA ILE A 173 -6.20 15.97 -7.15
C ILE A 173 -5.14 15.31 -6.28
N ASN A 174 -4.04 14.84 -6.87
CA ASN A 174 -2.92 14.30 -6.09
C ASN A 174 -2.34 15.35 -5.14
N LEU A 175 -2.15 16.59 -5.59
CA LEU A 175 -1.69 17.69 -4.72
C LEU A 175 -2.68 17.95 -3.57
N ALA A 176 -3.98 17.97 -3.85
CA ALA A 176 -5.01 18.13 -2.82
C ALA A 176 -4.99 16.97 -1.80
N CYS A 177 -4.87 15.73 -2.29
CA CYS A 177 -4.80 14.55 -1.43
C CYS A 177 -3.53 14.51 -0.56
N MET A 178 -2.38 14.94 -1.10
CA MET A 178 -1.16 15.08 -0.31
C MET A 178 -1.31 16.13 0.78
N ALA A 179 -1.95 17.28 0.50
CA ALA A 179 -2.24 18.29 1.52
C ALA A 179 -3.21 17.77 2.60
N LEU A 180 -4.18 16.93 2.22
CA LEU A 180 -5.06 16.24 3.18
C LEU A 180 -4.27 15.31 4.11
N LEU A 181 -3.37 14.50 3.56
CA LEU A 181 -2.55 13.57 4.35
C LEU A 181 -1.53 14.32 5.23
N ASP A 182 -0.91 15.37 4.73
CA ASP A 182 -0.03 16.26 5.51
C ASP A 182 -0.78 16.82 6.72
N LYS A 183 -1.97 17.39 6.50
CA LYS A 183 -2.84 17.85 7.58
C LYS A 183 -3.16 16.73 8.57
N ALA A 184 -3.59 15.58 8.08
CA ALA A 184 -3.98 14.44 8.92
C ALA A 184 -2.83 14.00 9.85
N ASN A 185 -1.62 13.85 9.30
CA ASN A 185 -0.45 13.46 10.07
C ASN A 185 0.01 14.56 11.04
N THR A 186 0.10 15.81 10.58
CA THR A 186 0.62 16.92 11.40
C THR A 186 -0.33 17.33 12.52
N GLU A 187 -1.65 17.27 12.32
CA GLU A 187 -2.63 17.52 13.37
C GLU A 187 -2.72 16.35 14.37
N THR A 188 -2.48 15.10 13.93
CA THR A 188 -2.55 13.93 14.81
C THR A 188 -1.26 13.72 15.61
N TYR A 189 -0.10 13.87 14.97
CA TYR A 189 1.19 13.49 15.53
C TYR A 189 2.13 14.67 15.82
N GLY A 190 1.69 15.89 15.51
CA GLY A 190 2.47 17.12 15.61
C GLY A 190 3.28 17.42 14.34
N THR A 191 3.66 18.68 14.15
CA THR A 191 4.51 19.08 13.02
C THR A 191 5.92 18.48 13.17
N PRO A 192 6.47 17.83 12.13
CA PRO A 192 7.84 17.30 12.15
C PRO A 192 8.89 18.33 12.56
N VAL A 193 9.83 17.93 13.41
CA VAL A 193 10.97 18.77 13.85
C VAL A 193 12.30 18.11 13.49
N PRO A 194 13.38 18.90 13.23
CA PRO A 194 14.71 18.35 13.03
C PRO A 194 15.07 17.35 14.13
N THR A 195 15.41 16.14 13.73
CA THR A 195 15.63 15.01 14.64
C THR A 195 16.83 14.19 14.18
N GLU A 196 17.75 13.96 15.10
CA GLU A 196 18.80 12.96 14.95
C GLU A 196 18.21 11.56 15.20
N VAL A 197 18.44 10.63 14.28
CA VAL A 197 17.91 9.27 14.33
C VAL A 197 19.09 8.30 14.41
N PRO A 198 19.24 7.56 15.52
CA PRO A 198 20.27 6.54 15.63
C PRO A 198 20.10 5.40 14.62
N LEU A 199 21.23 4.87 14.13
CA LEU A 199 21.27 3.64 13.34
C LEU A 199 21.72 2.43 14.17
N THR A 200 22.27 2.67 15.36
CA THR A 200 22.66 1.62 16.31
C THR A 200 21.41 0.87 16.79
N ILE A 201 21.46 -0.46 16.70
CA ILE A 201 20.44 -1.35 17.24
C ILE A 201 20.87 -1.77 18.64
N GLU A 202 20.13 -1.38 19.66
CA GLU A 202 20.40 -1.74 21.05
C GLU A 202 20.19 -3.24 21.27
N LYS A 203 20.96 -3.82 22.20
CA LYS A 203 20.79 -5.20 22.63
C LYS A 203 19.39 -5.48 23.18
N GLY A 204 18.96 -6.73 23.03
CA GLY A 204 17.67 -7.23 23.50
C GLY A 204 16.59 -7.24 22.42
N PRO A 205 15.35 -7.65 22.78
CA PRO A 205 14.26 -7.84 21.83
C PRO A 205 13.87 -6.55 21.11
N PHE A 206 13.59 -6.65 19.81
CA PHE A 206 13.10 -5.53 19.02
C PHE A 206 12.15 -5.96 17.90
N ILE A 207 11.38 -5.01 17.38
CA ILE A 207 10.50 -5.15 16.21
C ILE A 207 10.93 -4.14 15.17
N ILE A 208 10.97 -4.55 13.91
CA ILE A 208 11.14 -3.63 12.77
C ILE A 208 9.76 -3.35 12.18
N ILE A 209 9.40 -2.08 12.02
CA ILE A 209 8.18 -1.66 11.32
C ILE A 209 8.55 -0.92 10.04
N THR A 210 7.90 -1.29 8.93
CA THR A 210 8.16 -0.72 7.60
C THR A 210 6.87 -0.40 6.84
N GLY A 211 7.00 0.36 5.77
CA GLY A 211 5.90 0.99 5.05
C GLY A 211 5.74 2.46 5.44
N HIS A 212 4.51 2.93 5.62
CA HIS A 212 4.19 4.37 5.76
C HIS A 212 3.16 4.67 6.84
N ASP A 213 2.46 3.66 7.40
CA ASP A 213 1.31 3.92 8.26
C ASP A 213 1.73 4.29 9.68
N LEU A 214 1.59 5.58 10.01
CA LEU A 214 1.93 6.12 11.33
C LEU A 214 0.93 5.71 12.42
N HIS A 215 -0.29 5.31 12.05
CA HIS A 215 -1.29 4.83 12.99
C HIS A 215 -0.95 3.44 13.51
N ASP A 216 -0.53 2.54 12.63
CA ASP A 216 0.00 1.23 13.00
C ASP A 216 1.23 1.36 13.90
N LEU A 217 2.15 2.29 13.61
CA LEU A 217 3.27 2.58 14.52
C LEU A 217 2.78 3.07 15.89
N LYS A 218 1.82 4.00 15.93
CA LYS A 218 1.27 4.52 17.19
C LYS A 218 0.68 3.39 18.05
N LEU A 219 -0.16 2.54 17.44
CA LEU A 219 -0.78 1.40 18.12
C LEU A 219 0.27 0.37 18.56
N LEU A 220 1.28 0.11 17.73
CA LEU A 220 2.40 -0.78 18.10
C LEU A 220 3.17 -0.22 19.30
N LEU A 221 3.48 1.07 19.33
CA LEU A 221 4.17 1.73 20.43
C LEU A 221 3.38 1.63 21.74
N GLU A 222 2.08 1.89 21.71
CA GLU A 222 1.19 1.73 22.86
C GLU A 222 1.14 0.28 23.35
N GLN A 223 1.01 -0.67 22.42
CA GLN A 223 0.94 -2.09 22.78
C GLN A 223 2.28 -2.67 23.25
N THR A 224 3.41 -2.01 22.98
CA THR A 224 4.76 -2.45 23.39
C THR A 224 5.30 -1.71 24.60
N GLU A 225 4.59 -0.69 25.08
CA GLU A 225 4.96 0.05 26.27
C GLU A 225 5.17 -0.89 27.47
N CYS A 226 6.30 -0.70 28.17
CA CYS A 226 6.71 -1.51 29.32
C CYS A 226 6.89 -3.02 29.06
N LYS A 227 6.99 -3.47 27.81
CA LYS A 227 7.23 -4.90 27.48
C LYS A 227 8.69 -5.28 27.28
N GLY A 228 9.61 -4.30 27.34
CA GLY A 228 11.04 -4.54 27.09
C GLY A 228 11.36 -4.89 25.64
N VAL A 229 10.55 -4.40 24.69
CA VAL A 229 10.74 -4.59 23.24
C VAL A 229 10.97 -3.21 22.61
N ASN A 230 12.12 -3.02 21.97
CA ASN A 230 12.43 -1.80 21.23
C ASN A 230 11.79 -1.81 19.84
N ILE A 231 11.46 -0.63 19.30
CA ILE A 231 10.89 -0.45 17.97
C ILE A 231 11.88 0.29 17.08
N TYR A 232 12.12 -0.26 15.89
CA TYR A 232 12.94 0.34 14.85
C TYR A 232 12.12 0.55 13.59
N THR A 233 12.22 1.74 13.00
CA THR A 233 11.64 2.02 11.69
C THR A 233 12.52 1.43 10.58
N HIS A 234 11.96 1.18 9.41
CA HIS A 234 12.72 0.78 8.21
C HIS A 234 12.11 1.41 6.95
N GLY A 235 12.98 1.84 6.03
CA GLY A 235 12.58 2.50 4.79
C GLY A 235 11.77 3.78 5.05
N GLU A 236 10.57 3.82 4.52
CA GLU A 236 9.69 5.00 4.52
C GLU A 236 9.06 5.31 5.89
N MET A 237 9.27 4.46 6.91
CA MET A 237 8.89 4.76 8.29
C MET A 237 9.90 5.68 9.00
N LEU A 238 11.09 5.94 8.41
CA LEU A 238 12.12 6.81 8.97
C LEU A 238 11.59 8.20 9.42
N PRO A 239 10.72 8.90 8.66
CA PRO A 239 10.21 10.21 9.06
C PRO A 239 9.38 10.21 10.35
N ALA A 240 8.89 9.05 10.81
CA ALA A 240 8.13 8.95 12.04
C ALA A 240 8.86 9.53 13.26
N HIS A 241 10.20 9.45 13.28
CA HIS A 241 11.03 10.01 14.35
C HIS A 241 10.95 11.53 14.47
N ALA A 242 10.57 12.24 13.41
CA ALA A 242 10.44 13.70 13.45
C ALA A 242 9.14 14.18 14.11
N TYR A 243 8.14 13.29 14.27
CA TYR A 243 6.83 13.63 14.84
C TYR A 243 6.86 13.63 16.38
N PRO A 244 6.55 14.76 17.05
CA PRO A 244 6.62 14.87 18.51
C PRO A 244 5.82 13.82 19.29
N GLU A 245 4.60 13.49 18.84
CA GLU A 245 3.72 12.54 19.54
C GLU A 245 4.18 11.08 19.41
N LEU A 246 5.02 10.76 18.43
CA LEU A 246 5.60 9.43 18.23
C LEU A 246 6.96 9.32 18.91
N LYS A 247 7.81 10.35 18.80
CA LYS A 247 9.16 10.36 19.40
C LYS A 247 9.15 10.37 20.94
N LYS A 248 8.04 10.74 21.58
CA LYS A 248 7.93 10.71 23.05
C LYS A 248 8.04 9.30 23.65
N TYR A 249 7.85 8.25 22.85
CA TYR A 249 8.00 6.86 23.28
C TYR A 249 9.49 6.48 23.34
N PRO A 250 10.06 6.22 24.53
CA PRO A 250 11.51 6.01 24.69
C PRO A 250 12.02 4.69 24.07
N HIS A 251 11.10 3.76 23.77
CA HIS A 251 11.40 2.51 23.09
C HIS A 251 11.25 2.60 21.57
N LEU A 252 10.86 3.75 21.00
CA LEU A 252 11.10 4.06 19.59
C LEU A 252 12.56 4.52 19.44
N LYS A 253 13.45 3.62 19.00
CA LYS A 253 14.90 3.80 19.18
C LYS A 253 15.62 4.43 18.00
N GLY A 254 15.37 3.96 16.80
CA GLY A 254 16.13 4.37 15.62
C GLY A 254 15.60 3.79 14.33
N ASN A 255 16.43 3.83 13.29
CA ASN A 255 16.10 3.29 11.98
C ASN A 255 17.01 2.11 11.63
N PHE A 256 16.40 0.97 11.33
CA PHE A 256 17.08 -0.22 10.85
C PHE A 256 17.17 -0.18 9.32
N GLY A 257 18.34 -0.56 8.79
CA GLY A 257 18.47 -0.78 7.36
C GLY A 257 18.51 0.48 6.52
N THR A 258 18.22 0.29 5.24
CA THR A 258 18.24 1.34 4.22
C THR A 258 16.89 1.38 3.49
N ALA A 259 16.89 1.56 2.18
CA ALA A 259 15.69 1.55 1.37
C ALA A 259 15.24 0.12 1.04
N TRP A 260 13.95 -0.02 0.71
CA TRP A 260 13.22 -1.29 0.60
C TRP A 260 13.88 -2.35 -0.30
N GLN A 261 14.62 -1.97 -1.34
CA GLN A 261 15.26 -2.94 -2.25
C GLN A 261 16.35 -3.78 -1.57
N ASN A 262 16.88 -3.34 -0.43
CA ASN A 262 17.92 -4.05 0.32
C ASN A 262 17.34 -5.02 1.36
N GLN A 263 16.02 -5.02 1.58
CA GLN A 263 15.34 -5.73 2.65
C GLN A 263 15.67 -7.23 2.70
N GLN A 264 15.81 -7.91 1.55
CA GLN A 264 16.07 -9.34 1.53
C GLN A 264 17.45 -9.69 2.09
N LYS A 265 18.42 -8.78 1.99
CA LYS A 265 19.75 -8.93 2.58
C LYS A 265 19.72 -8.51 4.05
N GLU A 266 19.06 -7.40 4.35
CA GLU A 266 18.99 -6.84 5.70
C GLU A 266 18.19 -7.74 6.66
N PHE A 267 17.12 -8.37 6.19
CA PHE A 267 16.27 -9.26 7.01
C PHE A 267 16.77 -10.70 7.09
N ALA A 268 17.71 -11.11 6.23
CA ALA A 268 18.16 -12.49 6.09
C ALA A 268 18.50 -13.17 7.42
N THR A 269 19.18 -12.45 8.31
CA THR A 269 19.67 -12.96 9.59
C THR A 269 19.24 -12.09 10.78
N VAL A 270 18.29 -11.16 10.59
CA VAL A 270 17.87 -10.28 11.68
C VAL A 270 17.06 -11.08 12.72
N PRO A 271 17.43 -11.05 14.01
CA PRO A 271 16.73 -11.79 15.07
C PRO A 271 15.53 -10.98 15.59
N ALA A 272 14.68 -10.48 14.70
CA ALA A 272 13.51 -9.66 15.03
C ALA A 272 12.38 -9.88 14.01
N PRO A 273 11.11 -9.79 14.42
CA PRO A 273 10.00 -9.74 13.48
C PRO A 273 9.98 -8.42 12.72
N VAL A 274 9.45 -8.48 11.50
CA VAL A 274 9.24 -7.31 10.64
C VAL A 274 7.75 -7.17 10.34
N LEU A 275 7.17 -6.01 10.65
CA LEU A 275 5.78 -5.66 10.37
C LEU A 275 5.70 -4.74 9.15
N PHE A 276 5.05 -5.21 8.08
CA PHE A 276 4.75 -4.42 6.88
C PHE A 276 3.38 -3.78 6.99
N THR A 277 3.35 -2.44 7.03
CA THR A 277 2.11 -1.65 7.03
C THR A 277 1.59 -1.38 5.62
N THR A 278 2.50 -1.27 4.64
CA THR A 278 2.23 -0.97 3.23
C THR A 278 3.35 -1.57 2.34
N ASN A 279 3.41 -1.20 1.06
CA ASN A 279 4.58 -1.50 0.23
C ASN A 279 5.87 -0.92 0.83
N CYS A 280 7.05 -1.47 0.53
CA CYS A 280 7.35 -2.43 -0.54
C CYS A 280 7.77 -3.78 0.01
N ILE A 281 6.85 -4.75 0.11
CA ILE A 281 7.22 -6.14 0.40
C ILE A 281 7.81 -6.78 -0.86
N MET A 282 9.05 -7.26 -0.77
CA MET A 282 9.65 -8.08 -1.81
C MET A 282 9.29 -9.55 -1.58
N PRO A 283 9.44 -10.43 -2.60
CA PRO A 283 9.32 -11.86 -2.40
C PRO A 283 10.08 -12.33 -1.16
N VAL A 284 9.34 -12.90 -0.22
CA VAL A 284 9.85 -13.27 1.10
C VAL A 284 10.73 -14.52 0.95
N LYS A 285 11.92 -14.51 1.54
CA LYS A 285 12.81 -15.67 1.53
C LYS A 285 12.55 -16.57 2.73
N ASP A 286 12.75 -17.87 2.54
CA ASP A 286 12.60 -18.89 3.59
C ASP A 286 13.36 -18.54 4.87
N SER A 287 14.56 -17.95 4.75
CA SER A 287 15.44 -17.64 5.87
C SER A 287 14.89 -16.67 6.92
N TYR A 288 13.83 -15.91 6.58
CA TYR A 288 13.18 -14.96 7.50
C TYR A 288 11.65 -14.97 7.41
N SER A 289 11.08 -15.88 6.61
CA SER A 289 9.63 -16.02 6.42
C SER A 289 8.84 -16.24 7.72
N ASP A 290 9.45 -16.90 8.71
CA ASP A 290 8.85 -17.25 10.00
C ASP A 290 8.56 -16.04 10.91
N ARG A 291 9.04 -14.86 10.52
CA ARG A 291 8.96 -13.62 11.32
C ARG A 291 8.57 -12.39 10.51
N ILE A 292 7.96 -12.59 9.34
CA ILE A 292 7.30 -11.51 8.60
C ILE A 292 5.82 -11.46 8.96
N PHE A 293 5.38 -10.26 9.30
CA PHE A 293 4.00 -9.93 9.58
C PHE A 293 3.53 -8.87 8.59
N THR A 294 2.30 -9.00 8.14
CA THR A 294 1.64 -8.04 7.25
C THR A 294 0.41 -7.48 7.92
N THR A 295 -0.06 -6.31 7.48
CA THR A 295 -1.34 -5.77 7.93
C THR A 295 -2.00 -4.95 6.82
N ASP A 296 -3.28 -4.66 7.00
CA ASP A 296 -4.11 -3.90 6.06
C ASP A 296 -4.15 -4.50 4.63
N MET A 297 -3.67 -3.79 3.61
CA MET A 297 -3.65 -4.25 2.22
C MET A 297 -2.43 -5.10 1.87
N VAL A 298 -1.39 -5.10 2.73
CA VAL A 298 -0.23 -5.95 2.50
C VAL A 298 -0.62 -7.39 2.76
N GLN A 299 -0.51 -8.22 1.73
CA GLN A 299 -0.77 -9.65 1.81
C GLN A 299 0.32 -10.40 1.06
N TYR A 300 0.85 -11.45 1.67
CA TYR A 300 1.84 -12.31 1.04
C TYR A 300 1.58 -13.77 1.43
N PRO A 301 1.62 -14.72 0.48
CA PRO A 301 1.30 -16.11 0.76
C PRO A 301 2.07 -16.69 1.94
N GLY A 302 1.34 -17.28 2.89
CA GLY A 302 1.90 -17.96 4.06
C GLY A 302 2.42 -17.04 5.17
N MET A 303 2.33 -15.72 5.02
CA MET A 303 2.73 -14.78 6.10
C MET A 303 1.58 -14.58 7.08
N ILE A 304 1.93 -14.27 8.33
CA ILE A 304 0.92 -13.95 9.35
C ILE A 304 0.38 -12.55 9.06
N HIS A 305 -0.95 -12.44 8.96
CA HIS A 305 -1.63 -11.17 8.73
C HIS A 305 -2.30 -10.66 10.00
N VAL A 306 -1.92 -9.45 10.43
CA VAL A 306 -2.56 -8.74 11.54
C VAL A 306 -3.82 -8.06 11.01
N GLY A 307 -4.98 -8.54 11.48
CA GLY A 307 -6.30 -8.09 11.02
C GLY A 307 -6.68 -6.68 11.47
N LYS A 308 -7.94 -6.31 11.16
CA LYS A 308 -8.49 -4.96 11.34
C LYS A 308 -8.41 -4.42 12.78
N GLU A 309 -8.48 -5.29 13.78
CA GLU A 309 -8.38 -4.89 15.19
C GLU A 309 -6.96 -4.45 15.60
N LYS A 310 -5.96 -4.62 14.71
CA LYS A 310 -4.56 -4.24 14.92
C LYS A 310 -3.99 -4.80 16.23
N ASP A 311 -4.36 -6.04 16.56
CA ASP A 311 -3.77 -6.78 17.67
C ASP A 311 -2.35 -7.25 17.29
N PHE A 312 -1.35 -6.55 17.82
CA PHE A 312 0.06 -6.85 17.58
C PHE A 312 0.63 -7.87 18.56
N ALA A 313 -0.17 -8.51 19.42
CA ALA A 313 0.30 -9.54 20.33
C ALA A 313 1.14 -10.64 19.65
N PRO A 314 0.80 -11.15 18.45
CA PRO A 314 1.65 -12.13 17.76
C PRO A 314 3.03 -11.58 17.37
N VAL A 315 3.11 -10.32 16.93
CA VAL A 315 4.37 -9.65 16.57
C VAL A 315 5.24 -9.49 17.81
N ILE A 316 4.65 -9.03 18.90
CA ILE A 316 5.32 -8.80 20.19
C ILE A 316 5.84 -10.12 20.77
N ALA A 317 5.03 -11.17 20.75
CA ALA A 317 5.42 -12.49 21.21
C ALA A 317 6.62 -13.02 20.42
N LYS A 318 6.62 -12.84 19.08
CA LYS A 318 7.74 -13.26 18.22
C LYS A 318 9.02 -12.47 18.51
N ALA A 319 8.92 -11.17 18.81
CA ALA A 319 10.09 -10.37 19.22
C ALA A 319 10.72 -10.89 20.52
N LEU A 320 9.90 -11.20 21.52
CA LEU A 320 10.35 -11.76 22.79
C LEU A 320 10.96 -13.16 22.62
N GLU A 321 10.37 -14.00 21.77
CA GLU A 321 10.92 -15.33 21.41
C GLU A 321 12.30 -15.23 20.78
N LEU A 322 12.48 -14.31 19.83
CA LEU A 322 13.75 -14.16 19.09
C LEU A 322 14.86 -13.52 19.92
N GLY A 323 14.52 -12.75 20.97
CA GLY A 323 15.50 -12.19 21.92
C GLY A 323 16.36 -11.04 21.40
N GLY A 324 16.36 -10.77 20.09
CA GLY A 324 17.15 -9.72 19.45
C GLY A 324 18.66 -9.99 19.46
N TYR A 325 19.46 -8.93 19.51
CA TYR A 325 20.93 -9.04 19.55
C TYR A 325 21.44 -9.14 20.99
N PRO A 326 22.53 -9.89 21.25
CA PRO A 326 23.13 -9.98 22.59
C PRO A 326 23.88 -8.70 23.01
N GLU A 327 24.35 -7.93 22.03
CA GLU A 327 25.11 -6.70 22.18
C GLU A 327 24.58 -5.66 21.19
N ASP A 328 24.86 -4.39 21.48
CA ASP A 328 24.49 -3.30 20.57
C ASP A 328 25.19 -3.51 19.23
N LYS A 329 24.46 -3.28 18.14
CA LYS A 329 24.91 -3.55 16.78
C LYS A 329 24.86 -2.29 15.95
N GLU A 330 26.03 -1.88 15.46
CA GLU A 330 26.14 -0.86 14.42
C GLU A 330 25.72 -1.42 13.06
N MET A 331 24.99 -0.59 12.31
CA MET A 331 24.41 -0.88 10.99
C MET A 331 25.37 -0.57 9.84
#